data_AF-A0A8S3JL14-F1
#
_entry.id   AF-A0A8S3JL14-F1
#
_cell.length_a   1.000
_cell.length_b   1.000
_cell.length_c   1.000
_cell.angle_alpha   90.00
_cell.angle_beta   90.00
_cell.angle_gamma   90.00
#
_symmetry.space_group_name_H-M   'P 1'
#
loop_
_entity.id
_entity.type
_entity.pdbx_description
1 polymer ?
#
loop_
_entity_poly.entity_id
_entity_poly.type
_entity_poly.pdbx_seq_one_letter_code
_entity_poly.pdbx_strand_id
1 'polypeptide(L)' 'NIFILTQSIQRDRRLMNEDVESQIGRIVGRVGPAMLLTSVS' A
#
# COMPACT_ATOMS: atom_id res chain seq x y z
N ASN A 1 10.08 5.36 1.33
CA ASN A 1 9.20 4.30 0.78
C ASN A 1 8.65 3.36 1.83
N ILE A 2 9.46 2.68 2.66
CA ILE A 2 8.93 1.77 3.70
C ILE A 2 7.94 2.45 4.66
N PHE A 3 8.28 3.62 5.21
CA PHE A 3 7.38 4.36 6.14
C PHE A 3 6.06 4.81 5.49
N ILE A 4 6.06 5.09 4.18
CA ILE A 4 4.84 5.44 3.45
C ILE A 4 3.96 4.20 3.31
N LEU A 5 4.54 3.08 2.89
CA LEU A 5 3.82 1.82 2.73
C LEU A 5 3.22 1.34 4.06
N THR A 6 4.01 1.29 5.14
CA THR A 6 3.52 0.81 6.45
C THR A 6 2.44 1.71 7.03
N GLN A 7 2.57 3.04 6.90
CA GLN A 7 1.51 3.95 7.31
C GLN A 7 0.25 3.83 6.46
N SER A 8 0.38 3.60 5.14
CA SER A 8 -0.78 3.37 4.28
C SER A 8 -1.52 2.09 4.67
N ILE A 9 -0.80 1.03 5.06
CA ILE A 9 -1.38 -0.20 5.59
C ILE A 9 -2.09 0.06 6.93
N GLN A 10 -1.45 0.77 7.87
CA GLN A 10 -2.03 1.03 9.20
C GLN A 10 -3.27 1.95 9.16
N ARG A 11 -3.35 2.89 8.21
CA ARG A 11 -4.50 3.81 8.07
C ARG A 11 -5.66 3.21 7.29
N ASP A 12 -5.41 2.17 6.49
CA ASP A 12 -6.43 1.54 5.67
C ASP A 12 -7.34 0.64 6.52
N ARG A 13 -8.65 0.77 6.32
CA ARG A 13 -9.63 -0.15 6.91
C ARG A 13 -9.88 -1.29 5.94
N ARG A 14 -9.56 -2.50 6.39
CA ARG A 14 -9.83 -3.75 5.65
C ARG A 14 -11.33 -3.86 5.34
N LEU A 15 -11.66 -4.20 4.11
CA LEU A 15 -13.05 -4.37 3.67
C LEU A 15 -13.64 -5.67 4.26
N MET A 16 -14.97 -5.76 4.36
CA MET A 16 -15.62 -7.02 4.76
C MET A 16 -15.25 -8.12 3.77
N ASN A 17 -14.79 -9.26 4.29
CA ASN A 17 -14.35 -10.45 3.53
C ASN A 17 -13.11 -10.25 2.64
N GLU A 18 -12.37 -9.16 2.79
CA GLU A 18 -11.07 -8.99 2.14
C GLU A 18 -10.01 -9.80 2.90
N ASP A 19 -9.16 -10.55 2.20
CA ASP A 19 -8.00 -11.20 2.82
C ASP A 19 -6.81 -10.22 3.03
N VAL A 20 -5.81 -10.58 3.86
CA VAL A 20 -4.70 -9.69 4.19
C VAL A 20 -3.87 -9.43 2.94
N GLU A 21 -3.66 -10.47 2.13
CA GLU A 21 -2.90 -10.33 0.89
C GLU A 21 -3.61 -9.40 -0.09
N SER A 22 -4.95 -9.50 -0.20
CA SER A 22 -5.76 -8.62 -1.03
C SER A 22 -5.70 -7.17 -0.57
N GLN A 23 -5.78 -6.93 0.75
CA GLN A 23 -5.65 -5.59 1.32
C GLN A 23 -4.27 -5.00 1.02
N ILE A 24 -3.20 -5.75 1.26
CA ILE A 24 -1.83 -5.31 0.99
C ILE A 24 -1.64 -5.02 -0.50
N GLY A 25 -2.11 -5.91 -1.38
CA GLY A 25 -2.05 -5.73 -2.83
C GLY A 25 -2.76 -4.47 -3.32
N ARG A 26 -3.95 -4.17 -2.79
CA ARG A 26 -4.70 -2.95 -3.09
C ARG A 26 -3.95 -1.68 -2.65
N ILE A 27 -3.34 -1.71 -1.47
CA ILE A 27 -2.60 -0.57 -0.93
C ILE A 27 -1.30 -0.35 -1.72
N VAL A 28 -0.54 -1.41 -1.98
CA VAL A 28 0.66 -1.37 -2.83
C VAL A 28 0.31 -0.87 -4.23
N GLY A 29 -0.80 -1.30 -4.83
CA GLY A 29 -1.25 -0.78 -6.12
C GLY A 29 -1.54 0.73 -6.11
N ARG A 30 -2.05 1.26 -4.98
CA ARG A 30 -2.33 2.70 -4.82
C ARG A 30 -1.08 3.54 -4.65
N VAL A 31 -0.10 3.10 -3.84
CA VAL A 31 1.10 3.90 -3.50
C VAL A 31 2.37 3.52 -4.28
N GLY A 32 2.38 2.34 -4.88
CA GLY A 32 3.50 1.74 -5.59
C GLY A 32 4.06 2.62 -6.72
N PRO A 33 3.24 3.16 -7.62
CA PRO A 33 3.73 4.02 -8.71
C PRO A 33 4.49 5.25 -8.21
N ALA A 34 3.99 5.92 -7.16
CA ALA A 34 4.66 7.06 -6.56
C ALA A 34 5.98 6.66 -5.89
N MET A 35 6.01 5.52 -5.18
CA MET A 35 7.25 4.99 -4.58
C MET A 35 8.28 4.57 -5.62
N LEU A 36 7.84 4.01 -6.76
CA LEU A 36 8.72 3.67 -7.86
C LEU A 36 9.32 4.93 -8.48
N LEU A 37 8.49 5.92 -8.81
CA LEU A 37 8.94 7.19 -9.38
C LEU A 37 10.02 7.86 -8.51
N THR A 38 9.81 7.91 -7.18
CA THR A 38 10.78 8.50 -6.25
C THR A 38 12.02 7.63 -6.03
N SER A 39 11.98 6.34 -6.38
CA SER A 39 13.15 5.46 -6.28
C SER A 39 14.03 5.52 -7.52
N VAL A 40 13.47 5.85 -8.69
CA VAL A 40 14.18 5.89 -9.98
C VAL A 40 14.59 7.29 -10.43
N SER A 41 14.17 8.32 -9.71
CA SER A 41 14.57 9.73 -9.90
C SER A 41 15.70 10.08 -8.94
#